data_AF-A0A3D9CD76-F1
#
_entry.id   AF-A0A3D9CD76-F1
#
_cell.length_a   1.000
_cell.length_b   1.000
_cell.length_c   1.000
_cell.angle_alpha   90.00
_cell.angle_beta   90.00
_cell.angle_gamma   90.00
#
_symmetry.space_group_name_H-M   'P 1'
#
loop_
_entity.id
_entity.type
_entity.pdbx_description
1 polymer ?
#
loop_
_entity_poly.entity_id
_entity_poly.type
_entity_poly.pdbx_seq_one_letter_code
_entity_poly.pdbx_strand_id
1 'polypeptide(L)'
;MTTTQFKDFFGNEISREEAEVSTQYSVETFVDGVINKIEQLENGVVEITYYHLDASESINELLLLYPDQKVSFSTITDIGSYRIEYVFLYEKGRLTEQKKWIMNKNDQYICLQKFDTITGLLINNATEKYYKDETSSYTFEYDQSGNCFMIHNETDGEKDIFGWEIGNPRCSFTWNSFEYYQYSEPLLPE
;
A
#
# COMPACT_ATOMS: atom_id res chain seq x y z
N MET A 1 -17.65 -19.84 8.98
CA MET A 1 -18.66 -19.75 7.91
C MET A 1 -18.04 -19.02 6.74
N THR A 2 -18.14 -19.57 5.53
CA THR A 2 -17.61 -18.94 4.31
C THR A 2 -18.76 -18.35 3.51
N THR A 3 -18.64 -17.11 3.09
CA THR A 3 -19.63 -16.41 2.26
C THR A 3 -18.95 -15.70 1.09
N THR A 4 -19.73 -15.44 0.03
CA THR A 4 -19.24 -14.78 -1.18
C THR A 4 -20.15 -13.61 -1.54
N GLN A 5 -19.55 -12.47 -1.90
CA GLN A 5 -20.24 -11.30 -2.43
C GLN A 5 -19.67 -10.95 -3.81
N PHE A 6 -20.49 -10.31 -4.65
CA PHE A 6 -20.07 -9.78 -5.94
C PHE A 6 -20.18 -8.26 -5.88
N LYS A 7 -19.14 -7.56 -6.36
CA LYS A 7 -19.15 -6.10 -6.47
C LYS A 7 -18.92 -5.67 -7.91
N ASP A 8 -19.61 -4.62 -8.35
CA ASP A 8 -19.28 -3.96 -9.62
C ASP A 8 -17.92 -3.23 -9.56
N PHE A 9 -17.51 -2.63 -10.68
CA PHE A 9 -16.27 -1.84 -10.75
C PHE A 9 -16.24 -0.64 -9.78
N PHE A 10 -17.39 -0.15 -9.33
CA PHE A 10 -17.50 0.97 -8.40
C PHE A 10 -17.58 0.51 -6.93
N GLY A 11 -17.56 -0.79 -6.66
CA GLY A 11 -17.67 -1.35 -5.32
C GLY A 11 -19.10 -1.54 -4.81
N ASN A 12 -20.12 -1.35 -5.66
CA ASN A 12 -21.50 -1.62 -5.28
C ASN A 12 -21.78 -3.13 -5.33
N GLU A 13 -22.56 -3.62 -4.38
CA GLU A 13 -22.99 -5.03 -4.40
C GLU A 13 -23.92 -5.31 -5.56
N ILE A 14 -23.65 -6.41 -6.28
CA ILE A 14 -24.43 -6.90 -7.41
C ILE A 14 -24.79 -8.37 -7.20
N SER A 15 -25.85 -8.81 -7.88
CA SER A 15 -26.20 -10.22 -7.98
C SER A 15 -25.20 -11.01 -8.83
N ARG A 16 -25.24 -12.35 -8.75
CA ARG A 16 -24.46 -13.22 -9.63
C ARG A 16 -24.85 -13.01 -11.09
N GLU A 17 -26.15 -12.88 -11.37
CA GLU A 17 -26.68 -12.70 -12.71
C GLU A 17 -26.17 -11.40 -13.35
N GLU A 18 -26.07 -10.31 -12.57
CA GLU A 18 -25.47 -9.05 -13.01
C GLU A 18 -23.96 -9.17 -13.24
N ALA A 19 -23.24 -9.92 -12.39
CA ALA A 19 -21.82 -10.17 -12.56
C ALA A 19 -21.50 -10.95 -13.85
N GLU A 20 -22.32 -11.95 -14.19
CA GLU A 20 -22.14 -12.78 -15.40
C GLU A 20 -22.24 -12.00 -16.72
N VAL A 21 -22.93 -10.85 -16.73
CA VAL A 21 -23.07 -9.99 -17.90
C VAL A 21 -22.19 -8.73 -17.83
N SER A 22 -21.45 -8.54 -16.73
CA SER A 22 -20.56 -7.39 -16.55
C SER A 22 -19.19 -7.63 -17.21
N THR A 23 -18.64 -6.58 -17.80
CA THR A 23 -17.25 -6.59 -18.29
C THR A 23 -16.26 -6.66 -17.13
N GLN A 24 -16.52 -5.98 -16.02
CA GLN A 24 -15.62 -5.92 -14.88
C GLN A 24 -16.41 -6.03 -13.57
N TYR A 25 -15.93 -6.88 -12.67
CA TYR A 25 -16.50 -7.06 -11.34
C TYR A 25 -15.47 -7.72 -10.42
N SER A 26 -15.77 -7.79 -9.13
CA SER A 26 -14.98 -8.54 -8.17
C SER A 26 -15.81 -9.55 -7.40
N VAL A 27 -15.15 -10.62 -6.98
CA VAL A 27 -15.69 -11.67 -6.12
C VAL A 27 -14.94 -11.60 -4.79
N GLU A 28 -15.67 -11.25 -3.73
CA GLU A 28 -15.14 -11.16 -2.37
C GLU A 28 -15.52 -12.42 -1.59
N THR A 29 -14.52 -13.15 -1.11
CA THR A 29 -14.69 -14.33 -0.25
C THR A 29 -14.37 -13.94 1.19
N PHE A 30 -15.33 -14.23 2.08
CA PHE A 30 -15.22 -13.96 3.49
C PHE A 30 -15.10 -15.27 4.28
N VAL A 31 -14.23 -15.29 5.28
CA VAL A 31 -14.13 -16.39 6.26
C VAL A 31 -14.44 -15.77 7.62
N ASP A 32 -15.49 -16.30 8.27
CA ASP A 32 -15.97 -15.81 9.57
C ASP A 32 -16.29 -14.31 9.59
N GLY A 33 -16.78 -13.79 8.46
CA GLY A 33 -17.18 -12.40 8.28
C GLY A 33 -16.05 -11.43 7.94
N VAL A 34 -14.80 -11.91 7.83
CA VAL A 34 -13.63 -11.12 7.44
C VAL A 34 -13.26 -11.43 6.00
N ILE A 35 -12.90 -10.41 5.21
CA ILE A 35 -12.41 -10.62 3.83
C ILE A 35 -11.13 -11.44 3.89
N ASN A 36 -11.14 -12.60 3.23
CA ASN A 36 -9.98 -13.46 3.06
C ASN A 36 -9.39 -13.34 1.65
N LYS A 37 -10.25 -13.21 0.62
CA LYS A 37 -9.80 -13.17 -0.78
C LYS A 37 -10.69 -12.27 -1.62
N ILE A 38 -10.10 -11.49 -2.52
CA ILE A 38 -10.79 -10.72 -3.56
C ILE A 38 -10.23 -11.13 -4.91
N GLU A 39 -11.09 -11.61 -5.81
CA GLU A 39 -10.73 -11.85 -7.22
C GLU A 39 -11.30 -10.71 -8.05
N GLN A 40 -10.45 -9.98 -8.78
CA GLN A 40 -10.89 -8.99 -9.77
C GLN A 40 -10.92 -9.66 -11.14
N LEU A 41 -12.07 -9.54 -11.82
CA LEU A 41 -12.32 -10.18 -13.10
C LEU A 41 -12.56 -9.14 -14.19
N GLU A 42 -12.02 -9.42 -15.37
CA GLU A 42 -12.31 -8.72 -16.61
C GLU A 42 -12.74 -9.74 -17.67
N ASN A 43 -13.91 -9.53 -18.28
CA ASN A 43 -14.53 -10.44 -19.25
C ASN A 43 -14.61 -11.90 -18.77
N GLY A 44 -14.84 -12.09 -17.46
CA GLY A 44 -14.91 -13.41 -16.82
C GLY A 44 -13.56 -14.09 -16.58
N VAL A 45 -12.44 -13.42 -16.86
CA VAL A 45 -11.08 -13.91 -16.56
C VAL A 45 -10.58 -13.22 -15.31
N VAL A 46 -9.95 -13.96 -14.40
CA VAL A 46 -9.32 -13.39 -13.20
C VAL A 46 -8.05 -12.64 -13.61
N GLU A 47 -8.05 -11.32 -13.43
CA GLU A 47 -6.90 -10.45 -13.70
C GLU A 47 -5.93 -10.44 -12.52
N ILE A 48 -6.47 -10.41 -11.30
CA ILE A 48 -5.67 -10.44 -10.08
C ILE A 48 -6.47 -11.03 -8.92
N THR A 49 -5.79 -11.81 -8.08
CA THR A 49 -6.29 -12.22 -6.77
C THR A 49 -5.57 -11.42 -5.67
N TYR A 50 -6.30 -10.78 -4.78
CA TYR A 50 -5.80 -10.26 -3.52
C TYR A 50 -6.15 -11.27 -2.41
N TYR A 51 -5.17 -11.70 -1.65
CA TYR A 51 -5.33 -12.73 -0.63
C TYR A 51 -4.77 -12.23 0.70
N HIS A 52 -5.62 -12.20 1.73
CA HIS A 52 -5.22 -11.86 3.09
C HIS A 52 -4.78 -13.13 3.83
N LEU A 53 -3.50 -13.21 4.17
CA LEU A 53 -2.88 -14.38 4.79
C LEU A 53 -3.26 -14.50 6.26
N ASP A 54 -3.73 -15.67 6.65
CA ASP A 54 -3.77 -16.08 8.04
C ASP A 54 -2.35 -16.45 8.54
N ALA A 55 -2.11 -16.27 9.84
CA ALA A 55 -0.78 -16.47 10.44
C ALA A 55 -0.22 -17.91 10.30
N SER A 56 -1.08 -18.89 10.02
CA SER A 56 -0.69 -20.29 9.81
C SER A 56 -0.39 -20.64 8.35
N GLU A 57 -0.66 -19.74 7.40
CA GLU A 57 -0.57 -20.04 5.98
C GLU A 57 0.82 -19.76 5.39
N SER A 58 1.16 -20.53 4.37
CA SER A 58 2.43 -20.42 3.65
C SER A 58 2.19 -19.88 2.25
N ILE A 59 2.80 -18.74 1.92
CA ILE A 59 2.79 -18.18 0.55
C ILE A 59 3.26 -19.22 -0.46
N ASN A 60 4.31 -19.98 -0.14
CA ASN A 60 4.87 -20.98 -1.06
C ASN A 60 3.88 -22.10 -1.39
N GLU A 61 3.03 -22.48 -0.44
CA GLU A 61 2.00 -23.51 -0.65
C GLU A 61 0.81 -22.93 -1.43
N LEU A 62 0.37 -21.72 -1.08
CA LEU A 62 -0.72 -21.03 -1.75
C LEU A 62 -0.39 -20.69 -3.20
N LEU A 63 0.87 -20.32 -3.51
CA LEU A 63 1.31 -20.04 -4.87
C LEU A 63 1.11 -21.21 -5.85
N LEU A 64 1.11 -22.45 -5.35
CA LEU A 64 0.83 -23.64 -6.18
C LEU A 64 -0.60 -23.65 -6.74
N LEU A 65 -1.52 -22.89 -6.12
CA LEU A 65 -2.89 -22.71 -6.57
C LEU A 65 -3.03 -21.64 -7.66
N TYR A 66 -1.99 -20.83 -7.89
CA TYR A 66 -1.99 -19.68 -8.79
C TYR A 66 -0.80 -19.70 -9.79
N PRO A 67 -0.55 -20.81 -10.51
CA PRO A 67 0.69 -21.00 -11.28
C PRO A 67 0.88 -19.96 -12.41
N ASP A 68 -0.20 -19.50 -13.02
CA ASP A 68 -0.18 -18.57 -14.17
C ASP A 68 -0.90 -17.23 -13.90
N GLN A 69 -1.29 -16.98 -12.64
CA GLN A 69 -2.06 -15.79 -12.28
C GLN A 69 -1.18 -14.71 -11.65
N LYS A 70 -1.71 -13.49 -11.63
CA LYS A 70 -1.21 -12.40 -10.79
C LYS A 70 -1.90 -12.50 -9.43
N VAL A 71 -1.13 -12.63 -8.37
CA VAL A 71 -1.66 -12.77 -6.99
C VAL A 71 -0.89 -11.87 -6.03
N SER A 72 -1.62 -11.11 -5.23
CA SER A 72 -1.10 -10.23 -4.18
C SER A 72 -1.44 -10.85 -2.83
N PHE A 73 -0.44 -11.25 -2.07
CA PHE A 73 -0.61 -11.66 -0.68
C PHE A 73 -0.39 -10.48 0.24
N SER A 74 -1.25 -10.30 1.24
CA SER A 74 -1.00 -9.35 2.32
C SER A 74 -1.11 -9.96 3.71
N THR A 75 -0.32 -9.43 4.63
CA THR A 75 -0.44 -9.72 6.07
C THR A 75 -0.42 -8.41 6.84
N ILE A 76 -1.21 -8.35 7.91
CA ILE A 76 -1.35 -7.15 8.73
C ILE A 76 -0.77 -7.42 10.12
N THR A 77 -0.03 -6.45 10.65
CA THR A 77 0.45 -6.46 12.02
C THR A 77 0.19 -5.09 12.65
N ASP A 78 -0.45 -5.08 13.81
CA ASP A 78 -0.66 -3.85 14.58
C ASP A 78 0.48 -3.68 15.61
N ILE A 79 1.10 -2.50 15.62
CA ILE A 79 2.14 -2.10 16.58
C ILE A 79 1.75 -0.77 17.20
N GLY A 80 1.33 -0.81 18.47
CA GLY A 80 0.85 0.38 19.16
C GLY A 80 -0.36 1.00 18.45
N SER A 81 -0.23 2.25 18.00
CA SER A 81 -1.27 2.98 17.26
C SER A 81 -1.13 2.87 15.74
N TYR A 82 -0.27 1.97 15.23
CA TYR A 82 0.02 1.84 13.81
C TYR A 82 -0.38 0.45 13.31
N ARG A 83 -0.94 0.42 12.11
CA ARG A 83 -1.19 -0.80 11.35
C ARG A 83 -0.16 -0.89 10.23
N ILE A 84 0.54 -2.02 10.15
CA ILE A 84 1.52 -2.29 9.11
C ILE A 84 0.98 -3.41 8.23
N GLU A 85 0.75 -3.12 6.95
CA GLU A 85 0.39 -4.10 5.94
C GLU A 85 1.62 -4.43 5.09
N TYR A 86 2.02 -5.69 5.09
CA TYR A 86 3.06 -6.22 4.20
C TYR A 86 2.37 -6.78 2.97
N VAL A 87 2.86 -6.41 1.78
CA VAL A 87 2.27 -6.85 0.51
C VAL A 87 3.35 -7.49 -0.36
N PHE A 88 3.03 -8.65 -0.93
CA PHE A 88 3.86 -9.40 -1.86
C PHE A 88 3.07 -9.68 -3.13
N LEU A 89 3.48 -9.08 -4.24
CA LEU A 89 2.86 -9.31 -5.54
C LEU A 89 3.66 -10.36 -6.31
N TYR A 90 2.98 -11.39 -6.77
CA TYR A 90 3.51 -12.42 -7.64
C TYR A 90 2.83 -12.38 -9.00
N GLU A 91 3.60 -12.61 -10.05
CA GLU A 91 3.10 -12.83 -11.39
C GLU A 91 3.73 -14.12 -11.92
N LYS A 92 2.90 -15.11 -12.27
CA LYS A 92 3.35 -16.43 -12.75
C LYS A 92 4.36 -17.08 -11.80
N GLY A 93 4.04 -17.04 -10.50
CA GLY A 93 4.87 -17.59 -9.42
C GLY A 93 6.14 -16.80 -9.09
N ARG A 94 6.43 -15.68 -9.77
CA ARG A 94 7.61 -14.85 -9.49
C ARG A 94 7.22 -13.60 -8.70
N LEU A 95 7.94 -13.32 -7.61
CA LEU A 95 7.79 -12.07 -6.85
C LEU A 95 8.20 -10.87 -7.73
N THR A 96 7.27 -9.94 -7.96
CA THR A 96 7.46 -8.73 -8.76
C THR A 96 7.40 -7.46 -7.93
N GLU A 97 6.72 -7.48 -6.78
CA GLU A 97 6.69 -6.36 -5.85
C GLU A 97 6.72 -6.85 -4.40
N GLN A 98 7.48 -6.15 -3.56
CA GLN A 98 7.44 -6.28 -2.12
C GLN A 98 7.37 -4.89 -1.51
N LYS A 99 6.36 -4.63 -0.68
CA LYS A 99 6.15 -3.32 -0.05
C LYS A 99 5.52 -3.42 1.34
N LYS A 100 5.62 -2.33 2.08
CA LYS A 100 4.90 -2.11 3.34
C LYS A 100 4.11 -0.83 3.27
N TRP A 101 2.84 -0.90 3.67
CA TRP A 101 2.02 0.26 3.98
C TRP A 101 1.91 0.43 5.49
N ILE A 102 1.96 1.67 5.94
CA ILE A 102 1.86 2.01 7.35
C ILE A 102 0.73 3.01 7.47
N MET A 103 -0.24 2.66 8.31
CA MET A 103 -1.39 3.49 8.62
C MET A 103 -1.34 3.88 10.10
N ASN A 104 -1.77 5.10 10.40
CA ASN A 104 -1.97 5.53 11.79
C ASN A 104 -3.33 5.05 12.34
N LYS A 105 -3.64 5.39 13.59
CA LYS A 105 -4.90 5.02 14.28
C LYS A 105 -6.19 5.55 13.62
N ASN A 106 -6.08 6.48 12.68
CA ASN A 106 -7.19 7.05 11.94
C ASN A 106 -7.29 6.42 10.53
N ASP A 107 -6.61 5.30 10.29
CA ASP A 107 -6.49 4.61 8.99
C ASP A 107 -5.91 5.51 7.87
N GLN A 108 -5.11 6.52 8.24
CA GLN A 108 -4.40 7.35 7.26
C GLN A 108 -3.03 6.75 6.96
N TYR A 109 -2.69 6.60 5.67
CA TYR A 109 -1.34 6.24 5.25
C TYR A 109 -0.34 7.29 5.70
N ILE A 110 0.76 6.85 6.31
CA ILE A 110 1.86 7.71 6.75
C ILE A 110 3.20 7.32 6.12
N CYS A 111 3.32 6.09 5.61
CA CYS A 111 4.50 5.64 4.90
C CYS A 111 4.18 4.48 3.95
N LEU A 112 4.85 4.50 2.81
CA LEU A 112 5.04 3.39 1.87
C LEU A 112 6.53 3.09 1.79
N GLN A 113 6.92 1.85 2.02
CA GLN A 113 8.28 1.37 1.71
C GLN A 113 8.23 0.29 0.64
N LYS A 114 9.15 0.36 -0.33
CA LYS A 114 9.35 -0.68 -1.33
C LYS A 114 10.70 -1.36 -1.14
N PHE A 115 10.76 -2.64 -1.46
CA PHE A 115 11.94 -3.47 -1.27
C PHE A 115 12.36 -4.07 -2.60
N ASP A 116 13.67 -4.19 -2.79
CA ASP A 116 14.24 -4.92 -3.91
C ASP A 116 13.92 -6.40 -3.76
N THR A 117 13.24 -6.99 -4.75
CA THR A 117 12.69 -8.34 -4.65
C THR A 117 13.76 -9.45 -4.68
N ILE A 118 15.01 -9.12 -4.98
CA ILE A 118 16.14 -10.07 -5.02
C ILE A 118 16.89 -10.05 -3.69
N THR A 119 17.25 -8.87 -3.22
CA THR A 119 18.08 -8.64 -2.04
C THR A 119 17.27 -8.49 -0.75
N GLY A 120 15.97 -8.15 -0.86
CA GLY A 120 15.10 -7.82 0.27
C GLY A 120 15.43 -6.49 0.94
N LEU A 121 16.35 -5.70 0.38
CA LEU A 121 16.79 -4.43 0.94
C LEU A 121 15.81 -3.30 0.58
N LEU A 122 15.72 -2.29 1.45
CA LEU A 122 14.93 -1.10 1.23
C LEU A 122 15.41 -0.33 -0.01
N ILE A 123 14.48 0.10 -0.85
CA ILE A 123 14.75 1.03 -1.96
C ILE A 123 14.39 2.43 -1.47
N ASN A 124 15.38 3.14 -0.93
CA ASN A 124 15.19 4.44 -0.27
C ASN A 124 14.41 5.45 -1.13
N ASN A 125 14.78 5.58 -2.41
CA ASN A 125 14.14 6.53 -3.33
C ASN A 125 12.78 6.06 -3.88
N ALA A 126 12.29 4.91 -3.42
CA ALA A 126 10.94 4.43 -3.68
C ALA A 126 10.10 4.38 -2.39
N THR A 127 10.66 4.87 -1.27
CA THR A 127 9.92 5.18 -0.07
C THR A 127 9.18 6.50 -0.26
N GLU A 128 7.95 6.55 0.22
CA GLU A 128 7.16 7.76 0.31
C GLU A 128 6.67 7.88 1.75
N LYS A 129 6.67 9.09 2.30
CA LYS A 129 6.00 9.38 3.58
C LYS A 129 4.96 10.45 3.37
N TYR A 130 3.89 10.37 4.15
CA TYR A 130 2.73 11.23 4.01
C TYR A 130 2.41 11.90 5.34
N TYR A 131 2.19 13.20 5.28
CA TYR A 131 1.70 13.99 6.40
C TYR A 131 0.42 14.69 5.98
N LYS A 132 -0.58 14.69 6.87
CA LYS A 132 -1.79 15.48 6.67
C LYS A 132 -2.40 15.89 8.00
N ASP A 133 -2.71 17.18 8.12
CA ASP A 133 -3.53 17.73 9.19
C ASP A 133 -4.67 18.58 8.61
N GLU A 134 -5.29 19.44 9.43
CA GLU A 134 -6.39 20.32 9.02
C GLU A 134 -5.96 21.44 8.06
N THR A 135 -4.66 21.73 7.98
CA THR A 135 -4.08 22.91 7.32
C THR A 135 -3.07 22.60 6.23
N SER A 136 -2.43 21.44 6.32
CA SER A 136 -1.23 21.10 5.57
C SER A 136 -1.29 19.64 5.12
N SER A 137 -0.82 19.38 3.91
CA SER A 137 -0.69 18.04 3.36
C SER A 137 0.62 17.95 2.59
N TYR A 138 1.46 16.99 2.95
CA TYR A 138 2.79 16.82 2.36
C TYR A 138 3.05 15.37 1.95
N THR A 139 3.70 15.21 0.81
CA THR A 139 4.33 13.95 0.38
C THR A 139 5.84 14.14 0.36
N PHE A 140 6.59 13.24 0.99
CA PHE A 140 8.04 13.30 1.08
C PHE A 140 8.68 12.22 0.21
N GLU A 141 9.53 12.66 -0.72
CA GLU A 141 10.37 11.80 -1.58
C GLU A 141 11.83 11.82 -1.11
N TYR A 142 12.54 10.72 -1.36
CA TYR A 142 13.91 10.52 -0.87
C TYR A 142 14.90 10.24 -2.01
N ASP A 143 16.17 10.58 -1.77
CA ASP A 143 17.27 10.17 -2.64
C ASP A 143 17.74 8.74 -2.36
N GLN A 144 18.73 8.27 -3.12
CA GLN A 144 19.30 6.92 -2.94
C GLN A 144 19.97 6.70 -1.59
N SER A 145 20.43 7.79 -0.94
CA SER A 145 21.03 7.75 0.39
C SER A 145 19.99 7.84 1.51
N GLY A 146 18.71 7.98 1.16
CA GLY A 146 17.61 8.06 2.08
C GLY A 146 17.38 9.44 2.68
N ASN A 147 17.99 10.51 2.16
CA ASN A 147 17.69 11.88 2.58
C ASN A 147 16.49 12.42 1.82
N CYS A 148 15.67 13.26 2.45
CA CYS A 148 14.56 13.92 1.76
C CYS A 148 15.10 14.76 0.60
N PHE A 149 14.63 14.43 -0.61
CA PHE A 149 14.98 15.10 -1.85
C PHE A 149 13.98 16.20 -2.18
N MET A 150 12.69 15.91 -2.02
CA MET A 150 11.60 16.81 -2.37
C MET A 150 10.40 16.60 -1.44
N ILE A 151 9.75 17.70 -1.10
CA ILE A 151 8.47 17.73 -0.39
C ILE A 151 7.45 18.30 -1.36
N HIS A 152 6.47 17.49 -1.74
CA HIS A 152 5.31 17.96 -2.48
C HIS A 152 4.34 18.60 -1.49
N ASN A 153 4.02 19.87 -1.74
CA ASN A 153 3.00 20.54 -0.96
C ASN A 153 1.66 20.36 -1.66
N GLU A 154 0.85 19.47 -1.11
CA GLU A 154 -0.46 19.09 -1.65
C GLU A 154 -1.55 20.11 -1.27
N THR A 155 -1.21 21.18 -0.54
CA THR A 155 -2.11 22.29 -0.26
C THR A 155 -2.22 23.23 -1.47
N ASP A 156 -3.46 23.53 -1.87
CA ASP A 156 -3.75 24.33 -3.06
C ASP A 156 -2.95 25.65 -3.15
N GLY A 157 -2.22 25.81 -4.25
CA GLY A 157 -1.49 27.04 -4.58
C GLY A 157 -0.11 27.17 -3.92
N GLU A 158 0.28 26.21 -3.09
CA GLU A 158 1.63 26.14 -2.54
C GLU A 158 2.61 25.48 -3.51
N LYS A 159 3.91 25.69 -3.27
CA LYS A 159 4.98 25.14 -4.11
C LYS A 159 5.66 23.99 -3.41
N ASP A 160 6.16 23.06 -4.23
CA ASP A 160 7.09 22.03 -3.81
C ASP A 160 8.37 22.65 -3.23
N ILE A 161 8.95 21.94 -2.27
CA ILE A 161 10.14 22.36 -1.54
C ILE A 161 11.22 21.32 -1.79
N PHE A 162 12.38 21.76 -2.29
CA PHE A 162 13.52 20.87 -2.38
C PHE A 162 14.18 20.71 -1.01
N GLY A 163 14.55 19.48 -0.65
CA GLY A 163 15.10 19.17 0.68
C GLY A 163 16.35 19.99 1.03
N TRP A 164 17.19 20.31 0.03
CA TRP A 164 18.39 21.13 0.20
C TRP A 164 18.12 22.64 0.42
N GLU A 165 16.89 23.10 0.22
CA GLU A 165 16.51 24.50 0.47
C GLU A 165 16.12 24.75 1.94
N ILE A 166 15.80 23.69 2.69
CA ILE A 166 15.33 23.78 4.08
C ILE A 166 16.47 24.28 4.97
N GLY A 167 16.18 25.31 5.76
CA GLY A 167 17.19 26.06 6.54
C GLY A 167 17.73 27.31 5.84
N ASN A 168 17.40 27.52 4.55
CA ASN A 168 17.59 28.82 3.91
C ASN A 168 16.55 29.83 4.43
N PRO A 169 16.92 31.10 4.71
CA PRO A 169 15.96 32.13 5.14
C PRO A 169 14.78 32.39 4.18
N ARG A 170 14.85 31.92 2.92
CA ARG A 170 13.78 32.03 1.93
C ARG A 170 12.83 30.83 1.91
N CYS A 171 13.18 29.73 2.58
CA CYS A 171 12.32 28.57 2.74
C CYS A 171 11.50 28.75 4.01
N SER A 172 10.17 28.72 3.89
CA SER A 172 9.25 28.82 5.04
C SER A 172 9.14 27.51 5.81
N PHE A 173 9.41 26.39 5.16
CA PHE A 173 9.36 25.07 5.79
C PHE A 173 10.56 24.85 6.71
N THR A 174 10.30 24.19 7.84
CA THR A 174 11.32 23.77 8.80
C THR A 174 11.06 22.34 9.22
N TRP A 175 12.13 21.64 9.56
CA TRP A 175 12.05 20.28 10.07
C TRP A 175 11.49 20.18 11.49
N ASN A 176 11.31 21.28 12.20
CA ASN A 176 10.74 21.26 13.55
C ASN A 176 9.33 20.66 13.51
N SER A 177 9.10 19.56 14.24
CA SER A 177 7.87 18.73 14.21
C SER A 177 7.71 17.84 12.97
N PHE A 178 8.72 17.79 12.10
CA PHE A 178 8.78 16.97 10.89
C PHE A 178 10.05 16.11 10.83
N GLU A 179 10.74 15.90 11.96
CA GLU A 179 12.03 15.21 12.04
C GLU A 179 11.95 13.79 11.48
N TYR A 180 10.83 13.09 11.73
CA TYR A 180 10.53 11.76 11.19
C TYR A 180 10.58 11.70 9.65
N TYR A 181 10.29 12.81 8.97
CA TYR A 181 10.19 12.85 7.51
C TYR A 181 11.52 13.20 6.83
N GLN A 182 12.56 13.59 7.58
CA GLN A 182 13.87 13.94 7.04
C GLN A 182 14.53 12.81 6.25
N TYR A 183 14.28 11.57 6.68
CA TYR A 183 14.93 10.39 6.15
C TYR A 183 13.91 9.30 5.81
N SER A 184 14.25 8.45 4.84
CA SER A 184 13.43 7.30 4.42
C SER A 184 13.25 6.26 5.54
N GLU A 185 14.16 6.26 6.53
CA GLU A 185 14.06 5.55 7.80
C GLU A 185 14.01 6.57 8.96
N PRO A 186 13.38 6.30 10.11
CA PRO A 186 12.75 5.04 10.52
C PRO A 186 11.38 4.84 9.87
N LEU A 187 10.85 3.63 10.03
CA LEU A 187 9.54 3.19 9.53
C LEU A 187 8.36 3.81 10.29
N LEU A 188 8.53 4.04 11.59
CA LEU A 188 7.51 4.57 12.48
C LEU A 188 8.00 5.89 13.07
N PRO A 189 7.13 6.88 13.29
CA PRO A 189 7.44 8.02 14.13
C PRO A 189 7.82 7.57 15.55
N GLU A 190 8.76 8.28 16.18
CA GLU A 190 9.10 8.10 17.61
C GLU A 190 8.02 8.66 18.55
#